data_AF-A0A4P2QXV1-F1
#
_entry.id   AF-A0A4P2QXV1-F1
#
_cell.length_a   1.000
_cell.length_b   1.000
_cell.length_c   1.000
_cell.angle_alpha   90.00
_cell.angle_beta   90.00
_cell.angle_gamma   90.00
#
_symmetry.space_group_name_H-M   'P 1'
#
loop_
_entity.id
_entity.type
_entity.pdbx_description
1 polymer ?
#
loop_
_entity_poly.entity_id
_entity_poly.type
_entity_poly.pdbx_seq_one_letter_code
_entity_poly.pdbx_strand_id
1 'polypeptide(L)'
;MSHDGQDRRRELQEIDAWYSEQIAYLLGRLDAVREGDGTLLDNTLVVVGRELGSTAHRMERVPFVMAGGAGGALKTGRYLGYDGADHAKLLVSIAQLMGLETSSIGNRKRDSGPLSGLV
;
A
#
# COMPACT_ATOMS: atom_id res chain seq x y z
N MET A 1 5.69 -15.02 7.13
CA MET A 1 5.99 -15.60 8.47
C MET A 1 6.26 -17.09 8.27
N SER A 2 7.14 -17.70 9.07
CA SER A 2 7.21 -19.16 9.18
C SER A 2 6.63 -19.61 10.52
N HIS A 3 5.92 -20.74 10.55
CA HIS A 3 5.33 -21.33 11.75
C HIS A 3 6.12 -22.55 12.28
N ASP A 4 7.23 -22.90 11.65
CA ASP A 4 8.05 -24.06 12.00
C ASP A 4 9.04 -23.82 13.15
N GLY A 5 9.03 -22.61 13.73
CA GLY A 5 9.93 -22.21 14.81
C GLY A 5 11.38 -22.01 14.37
N GLN A 6 11.69 -22.12 13.08
CA GLN A 6 13.03 -21.94 12.53
C GLN A 6 13.24 -20.50 12.06
N ASP A 7 14.50 -20.05 12.05
CA ASP A 7 14.86 -18.77 11.41
C ASP A 7 14.82 -18.93 9.89
N ARG A 8 13.70 -18.51 9.29
CA ARG A 8 13.46 -18.53 7.84
C ARG A 8 13.67 -17.18 7.16
N ARG A 9 14.44 -16.27 7.76
CA ARG A 9 14.54 -14.89 7.25
C ARG A 9 15.09 -14.81 5.83
N ARG A 10 16.03 -15.68 5.46
CA ARG A 10 16.60 -15.69 4.10
C ARG A 10 15.58 -16.17 3.08
N GLU A 11 14.89 -17.28 3.33
CA GLU A 11 13.87 -17.76 2.40
C GLU A 11 12.72 -16.76 2.27
N LEU A 12 12.32 -16.12 3.38
CA LEU A 12 11.30 -15.06 3.35
C LEU A 12 11.75 -13.83 2.55
N GLN A 13 13.04 -13.47 2.60
CA GLN A 13 13.58 -12.40 1.77
C GLN A 13 13.58 -12.75 0.28
N GLU A 14 13.91 -13.99 -0.07
CA GLU A 14 13.84 -14.47 -1.46
C GLU A 14 12.39 -14.45 -1.98
N ILE A 15 11.42 -14.84 -1.15
CA ILE A 15 9.99 -14.74 -1.47
C ILE A 15 9.56 -13.28 -1.63
N ASP A 16 9.95 -12.40 -0.69
CA ASP A 16 9.63 -10.96 -0.76
C ASP A 16 10.25 -10.31 -2.02
N ALA A 17 11.46 -10.72 -2.43
CA ALA A 17 12.09 -10.30 -3.68
C ALA A 17 11.28 -10.77 -4.89
N TRP A 18 10.88 -12.05 -4.94
CA TRP A 18 10.07 -12.57 -6.03
C TRP A 18 8.72 -11.84 -6.16
N TYR A 19 8.01 -11.58 -5.06
CA TYR A 19 6.78 -10.78 -5.09
C TYR A 19 7.04 -9.35 -5.58
N SER A 20 8.17 -8.75 -5.18
CA SER A 20 8.57 -7.43 -5.67
C SER A 20 8.79 -7.41 -7.19
N GLU A 21 9.36 -8.48 -7.75
CA GLU A 21 9.47 -8.67 -9.20
C GLU A 21 8.09 -8.81 -9.87
N GLN A 22 7.14 -9.53 -9.25
CA GLN A 22 5.78 -9.66 -9.80
C GLN A 22 5.02 -8.33 -9.76
N ILE A 23 5.22 -7.52 -8.72
CA ILE A 23 4.66 -6.17 -8.64
C ILE A 23 5.27 -5.29 -9.73
N ALA A 24 6.59 -5.32 -9.91
CA ALA A 24 7.25 -4.57 -10.98
C ALA A 24 6.73 -4.97 -12.36
N TYR A 25 6.53 -6.27 -12.59
CA TYR A 25 5.92 -6.80 -13.80
C TYR A 25 4.49 -6.27 -13.98
N LEU A 26 3.63 -6.33 -12.96
CA LEU A 26 2.27 -5.80 -13.02
C LEU A 26 2.27 -4.30 -13.37
N LEU A 27 3.08 -3.50 -12.69
CA LEU A 27 3.20 -2.06 -12.95
C LEU A 27 3.63 -1.80 -14.40
N GLY A 28 4.62 -2.53 -14.90
CA GLY A 28 5.05 -2.43 -16.30
C GLY A 28 3.96 -2.84 -17.29
N ARG A 29 3.13 -3.84 -16.96
CA ARG A 29 1.99 -4.25 -17.79
C ARG A 29 0.88 -3.20 -17.82
N LEU A 30 0.62 -2.51 -16.71
CA LEU A 30 -0.33 -1.40 -16.65
C LEU A 30 0.18 -0.19 -17.45
N ASP A 31 1.46 0.16 -17.32
CA ASP A 31 2.11 1.27 -18.04
C ASP A 31 2.17 1.04 -19.57
N ALA A 32 2.27 -0.22 -19.99
CA ALA A 32 2.27 -0.58 -21.41
C ALA A 32 0.91 -0.40 -22.10
N VAL A 33 -0.20 -0.34 -21.35
CA VAL A 33 -1.55 -0.18 -21.91
C VAL A 33 -1.86 1.32 -22.03
N ARG A 34 -2.12 1.80 -23.26
CA ARG A 34 -2.55 3.17 -23.49
C ARG A 34 -4.01 3.36 -23.04
N GLU A 35 -4.26 4.44 -22.32
CA GLU A 35 -5.60 4.84 -21.88
C GLU A 35 -5.72 6.37 -21.90
N GLY A 36 -6.53 6.90 -22.83
CA GLY A 36 -6.64 8.34 -23.05
C GLY A 36 -5.29 8.97 -23.42
N ASP A 37 -4.94 10.05 -22.71
CA ASP A 37 -3.70 10.81 -22.91
C ASP A 37 -2.47 10.18 -22.21
N GLY A 38 -2.65 9.07 -21.49
CA GLY A 38 -1.60 8.41 -20.72
C GLY A 38 -1.67 6.89 -20.81
N THR A 39 -1.38 6.25 -19.69
CA THR A 39 -1.39 4.80 -19.52
C THR A 39 -2.44 4.36 -18.52
N LEU A 40 -2.81 3.08 -18.55
CA LEU A 40 -3.70 2.52 -17.54
C LEU A 40 -3.12 2.67 -16.12
N LEU A 41 -1.80 2.69 -15.97
CA LEU A 41 -1.15 2.94 -14.68
C LEU A 41 -1.39 4.37 -14.17
N ASP A 42 -1.48 5.36 -15.05
CA ASP A 42 -1.75 6.76 -14.66
C ASP A 42 -3.13 6.92 -14.01
N ASN A 43 -4.11 6.09 -14.40
CA ASN A 43 -5.46 6.09 -13.82
C ASN A 43 -5.68 5.03 -12.74
N THR A 44 -4.68 4.19 -12.47
CA THR A 44 -4.79 3.12 -11.47
C THR A 44 -4.10 3.50 -10.16
N LEU A 45 -4.67 3.07 -9.03
CA LEU A 45 -3.98 3.03 -7.75
C LEU A 45 -3.64 1.57 -7.40
N VAL A 46 -2.35 1.27 -7.30
CA VAL A 46 -1.85 -0.03 -6.81
C VAL A 46 -1.38 0.13 -5.37
N VAL A 47 -1.94 -0.65 -4.46
CA VAL A 47 -1.55 -0.68 -3.03
C VAL A 47 -1.00 -2.05 -2.68
N VAL A 48 0.27 -2.07 -2.27
CA VAL A 48 0.96 -3.27 -1.81
C VAL A 48 1.25 -3.10 -0.34
N GLY A 49 0.96 -4.13 0.45
CA GLY A 49 1.29 -4.16 1.86
C GLY A 49 1.30 -5.58 2.39
N ARG A 50 1.50 -5.69 3.69
CA ARG A 50 1.36 -6.95 4.42
C ARG A 50 0.34 -6.76 5.53
N GLU A 51 -0.25 -7.84 6.01
CA GLU A 51 -1.18 -7.75 7.12
C GLU A 51 -0.45 -7.70 8.48
N LEU A 52 0.80 -8.17 8.50
CA LEU A 52 1.59 -8.38 9.72
C LEU A 52 3.01 -7.84 9.57
N GLY A 53 3.50 -7.20 10.64
CA GLY A 53 4.83 -6.60 10.68
C GLY A 53 5.88 -7.50 11.34
N SER A 54 5.47 -8.55 12.03
CA SER A 54 6.37 -9.50 12.70
C SER A 54 5.93 -10.95 12.54
N THR A 55 6.86 -11.86 12.82
CA THR A 55 6.60 -13.31 12.93
C THR A 55 5.80 -13.70 14.18
N ALA A 56 5.44 -12.74 15.03
CA ALA A 56 4.62 -12.94 16.23
C ALA A 56 3.19 -12.39 16.08
N HIS A 57 2.70 -12.23 14.85
CA HIS A 57 1.38 -11.68 14.52
C HIS A 57 1.14 -10.26 15.05
N ARG A 58 2.21 -9.47 15.21
CA ARG A 58 2.07 -8.07 15.60
C ARG A 58 1.88 -7.18 14.37
N MET A 59 0.90 -6.30 14.46
CA MET A 59 0.57 -5.29 13.44
C MET A 59 1.40 -4.00 13.64
N GLU A 60 2.71 -4.14 13.91
CA GLU A 60 3.60 -3.01 14.15
C GLU A 60 4.55 -2.81 12.95
N ARG A 61 4.78 -1.55 12.55
CA ARG A 61 5.75 -1.20 11.49
C ARG A 61 5.54 -1.96 10.16
N VAL A 62 4.29 -2.06 9.72
CA VAL A 62 3.94 -2.65 8.42
C VAL A 62 4.18 -1.61 7.32
N PRO A 63 5.12 -1.83 6.38
CA PRO A 63 5.30 -0.94 5.25
C PRO A 63 4.18 -1.13 4.21
N PHE A 64 3.81 -0.04 3.56
CA PHE A 64 2.93 -0.03 2.40
C PHE A 64 3.65 0.67 1.24
N VAL A 65 3.47 0.16 0.03
CA VAL A 65 3.89 0.78 -1.22
C VAL A 65 2.64 1.15 -1.99
N MET A 66 2.57 2.41 -2.44
CA MET A 66 1.50 2.91 -3.31
C MET A 66 2.12 3.35 -4.63
N ALA A 67 1.56 2.89 -5.74
CA ALA A 67 2.06 3.15 -7.09
C ALA A 67 0.91 3.45 -8.06
N GLY A 68 1.26 4.05 -9.20
CA GLY A 68 0.30 4.57 -10.19
C GLY A 68 -0.02 6.05 -9.97
N GLY A 69 -0.83 6.60 -10.87
CA GLY A 69 -1.22 8.02 -10.83
C GLY A 69 -2.53 8.27 -10.09
N ALA A 70 -3.40 7.26 -9.95
CA ALA A 70 -4.74 7.40 -9.40
C ALA A 70 -5.52 8.58 -10.03
N GLY A 71 -5.41 8.76 -11.34
CA GLY A 71 -6.05 9.88 -12.06
C GLY A 71 -5.45 11.24 -11.70
N GLY A 72 -4.17 11.28 -11.28
CA GLY A 72 -3.48 12.48 -10.81
C GLY A 72 -3.66 12.78 -9.31
N ALA A 73 -4.44 11.97 -8.59
CA ALA A 73 -4.68 12.18 -7.16
C ALA A 73 -3.48 11.77 -6.28
N LEU A 74 -2.67 10.79 -6.72
CA LEU A 74 -1.54 10.32 -5.93
C LEU A 74 -0.25 11.07 -6.27
N LYS A 75 0.31 11.80 -5.30
CA LYS A 75 1.67 12.35 -5.41
C LYS A 75 2.73 11.29 -5.12
N THR A 76 3.43 10.85 -6.17
CA THR A 76 4.47 9.80 -6.13
C THR A 76 5.87 10.34 -5.80
N GLY A 77 6.87 9.46 -5.71
CA GLY A 77 8.27 9.84 -5.46
C GLY A 77 8.58 10.25 -4.01
N ARG A 78 7.81 9.75 -3.05
CA ARG A 78 7.89 10.15 -1.63
C ARG A 78 8.06 8.94 -0.72
N TYR A 79 8.76 9.13 0.40
CA TYR A 79 8.73 8.26 1.56
C TYR A 79 8.03 9.00 2.70
N LEU A 80 7.01 8.39 3.29
CA LEU A 80 6.23 8.98 4.39
C LEU A 80 6.29 8.06 5.60
N GLY A 81 6.86 8.57 6.69
CA GLY A 81 6.96 7.87 7.97
C GLY A 81 5.78 8.21 8.87
N TYR A 82 5.07 7.19 9.35
CA TYR A 82 3.97 7.34 10.30
C TYR A 82 4.26 6.51 11.54
N ASP A 83 4.49 7.18 12.67
CA ASP A 83 4.87 6.55 13.93
C ASP A 83 3.67 5.82 14.56
N GLY A 84 3.44 4.58 14.12
CA GLY A 84 2.37 3.72 14.64
C GLY A 84 0.95 4.16 14.28
N ALA A 85 0.77 4.94 13.21
CA ALA A 85 -0.56 5.36 12.78
C ALA A 85 -1.46 4.15 12.46
N ASP A 86 -2.75 4.25 12.84
CA ASP A 86 -3.72 3.21 12.60
C ASP A 86 -3.90 2.93 11.09
N HIS A 87 -3.94 1.65 10.72
CA HIS A 87 -4.15 1.22 9.32
C HIS A 87 -5.45 1.79 8.72
N ALA A 88 -6.48 2.01 9.53
CA ALA A 88 -7.72 2.65 9.09
C ALA A 88 -7.49 4.02 8.46
N LYS A 89 -6.45 4.77 8.87
CA LYS A 89 -6.11 6.07 8.27
C LYS A 89 -5.63 5.93 6.83
N LEU A 90 -4.87 4.87 6.52
CA LEU A 90 -4.46 4.56 5.16
C LEU A 90 -5.69 4.25 4.29
N LEU A 91 -6.63 3.46 4.81
CA LEU A 91 -7.85 3.13 4.08
C LEU A 91 -8.73 4.38 3.82
N VAL A 92 -8.84 5.28 4.80
CA VAL A 92 -9.54 6.57 4.62
C VAL A 92 -8.84 7.41 3.54
N SER A 93 -7.50 7.48 3.56
CA SER A 93 -6.74 8.16 2.52
C SER A 93 -6.98 7.57 1.13
N ILE A 94 -7.02 6.24 1.00
CA ILE A 94 -7.32 5.56 -0.26
C ILE A 94 -8.74 5.90 -0.73
N ALA A 95 -9.73 5.87 0.16
CA ALA A 95 -11.10 6.23 -0.19
C ALA A 95 -11.20 7.69 -0.69
N GLN A 96 -10.49 8.61 -0.04
CA GLN A 96 -10.44 10.02 -0.45
C GLN A 96 -9.72 10.22 -1.79
N LEU A 97 -8.62 9.48 -2.05
CA LEU A 97 -7.96 9.45 -3.36
C LEU A 97 -8.91 8.97 -4.47
N MET A 98 -9.88 8.12 -4.15
CA MET A 98 -10.92 7.63 -5.07
C MET A 98 -12.15 8.54 -5.12
N GLY A 99 -12.10 9.74 -4.53
CA GLY A 99 -13.17 10.74 -4.59
C GLY A 99 -14.29 10.55 -3.57
N LEU A 100 -14.13 9.70 -2.55
CA LEU A 100 -15.13 9.51 -1.50
C LEU A 100 -14.93 10.50 -0.34
N GLU A 101 -16.01 11.17 0.07
CA GLU A 101 -16.04 12.03 1.25
C GLU A 101 -16.25 11.22 2.54
N THR A 102 -15.30 10.32 2.85
CA THR A 102 -15.32 9.58 4.12
C THR A 102 -14.22 10.04 5.07
N SER A 103 -14.53 10.03 6.37
CA SER A 103 -13.60 10.36 7.46
C SER A 103 -13.27 9.15 8.35
N SER A 104 -13.88 7.98 8.08
CA SER A 104 -13.63 6.77 8.86
C SER A 104 -13.94 5.49 8.09
N ILE A 105 -13.26 4.41 8.47
CA ILE A 105 -13.52 3.06 8.00
C ILE A 105 -13.48 2.11 9.20
N GLY A 106 -14.46 1.20 9.27
CA GLY A 106 -14.62 0.28 10.39
C GLY A 106 -15.10 0.95 11.68
N ASN A 107 -15.31 0.15 12.72
CA ASN A 107 -15.90 0.62 13.98
C ASN A 107 -14.87 0.85 15.11
N ARG A 108 -13.60 0.47 14.90
CA ARG A 108 -12.57 0.52 15.94
C ARG A 108 -12.11 1.95 16.25
N LYS A 109 -12.15 2.86 15.26
CA LYS A 109 -11.79 4.27 15.42
C LYS A 109 -12.57 5.15 14.44
N ARG A 110 -13.69 5.68 14.92
CA ARG A 110 -14.69 6.41 14.12
C ARG A 110 -14.23 7.79 13.64
N ASP A 111 -13.07 8.24 14.08
CA ASP A 111 -12.46 9.54 13.79
C ASP A 111 -11.03 9.39 13.22
N SER A 112 -10.76 8.28 12.52
CA SER A 112 -9.42 7.98 11.99
C SER A 112 -8.86 9.14 11.15
N GLY A 113 -9.67 9.67 10.23
CA GLY A 113 -9.23 10.63 9.21
C GLY A 113 -8.15 10.08 8.29
N PRO A 114 -7.72 10.83 7.27
CA PRO A 114 -6.63 10.42 6.40
C PRO A 114 -5.27 10.48 7.12
N LEU A 115 -4.28 9.80 6.54
CA LEU A 115 -2.87 10.04 6.86
C LEU A 115 -2.46 11.44 6.40
N SER A 116 -1.86 12.20 7.32
CA SER A 116 -1.43 13.58 7.04
C SER A 116 -0.36 13.59 5.95
N GLY A 117 -0.57 14.40 4.91
CA GLY A 117 0.37 14.57 3.80
C GLY A 117 0.37 13.42 2.80
N LEU A 118 -0.45 12.37 2.95
CA LEU A 118 -0.61 11.35 1.92
C LEU A 118 -1.50 11.85 0.78
N VAL A 119 -2.70 12.31 1.15
CA VAL A 119 -3.70 12.99 0.30
C VAL A 119 -3.56 14.49 0.48
#